data_AF-A0A939ATU5-F1
#
_entry.id   AF-A0A939ATU5-F1
#
_cell.length_a   1.000
_cell.length_b   1.000
_cell.length_c   1.000
_cell.angle_alpha   90.00
_cell.angle_beta   90.00
_cell.angle_gamma   90.00
#
_symmetry.space_group_name_H-M   'P 1'
#
loop_
_entity.id
_entity.type
_entity.pdbx_description
1 polymer ?
#
loop_
_entity_poly.entity_id
_entity_poly.type
_entity_poly.pdbx_seq_one_letter_code
_entity_poly.pdbx_strand_id
1 'polypeptide(L)'
;MTTVALIIAAVALIAAYLAMRQIGALDRRLSEVNNGLTELRSAMDKVRERSEERLTEMRLELRRKAGEVLFTPTMTIKEAMAVHPRVSEVLADFQLASCSNCAVSDVDTIEGACQSYGIDQPALLAALNNLVGGDGDMKPLDVSRRRLNI
;
A
#
# COMPACT_ATOMS: atom_id res chain seq x y z
N MET A 1 -23.14 -19.58 78.04
CA MET A 1 -22.17 -18.57 77.53
C MET A 1 -20.98 -19.24 76.85
N THR A 2 -20.25 -20.14 77.52
CA THR A 2 -19.08 -20.86 76.95
C THR A 2 -19.41 -21.82 75.81
N THR A 3 -20.55 -22.51 75.88
CA THR A 3 -21.01 -23.44 74.82
C THR A 3 -21.30 -22.72 73.50
N VAL A 4 -21.92 -21.54 73.55
CA VAL A 4 -22.20 -20.72 72.36
C VAL A 4 -20.89 -20.23 71.72
N ALA A 5 -19.90 -19.83 72.53
CA ALA A 5 -18.59 -19.43 72.02
C ALA A 5 -17.85 -20.58 71.32
N LEU A 6 -17.94 -21.81 71.84
CA LEU A 6 -17.33 -22.98 71.22
C LEU A 6 -17.99 -23.34 69.88
N ILE A 7 -19.31 -23.22 69.79
CA ILE A 7 -20.05 -23.47 68.54
C ILE A 7 -19.63 -22.45 67.47
N ILE A 8 -19.52 -21.17 67.81
CA ILE A 8 -19.09 -20.12 66.88
C ILE A 8 -17.65 -20.37 66.40
N ALA A 9 -16.74 -20.73 67.30
CA ALA A 9 -15.36 -21.07 66.94
C ALA A 9 -15.28 -22.27 66.00
N ALA A 10 -16.09 -23.31 66.25
CA ALA A 10 -16.15 -24.49 65.40
C ALA A 10 -16.68 -24.16 63.99
N VAL A 11 -17.73 -23.34 63.89
CA VAL A 11 -18.29 -22.90 62.60
C VAL A 11 -17.29 -22.04 61.81
N ALA A 12 -16.57 -21.14 62.49
CA ALA A 12 -15.53 -20.33 61.84
C ALA A 12 -14.39 -21.19 61.26
N LEU A 13 -13.96 -22.21 62.00
CA LEU A 13 -12.94 -23.17 61.54
C LEU A 13 -13.41 -23.96 60.31
N ILE A 14 -14.66 -24.42 60.32
CA ILE A 14 -15.25 -25.14 59.20
C ILE A 14 -15.37 -24.23 57.97
N ALA A 15 -15.80 -22.98 58.15
CA ALA A 15 -15.90 -22.00 57.07
C ALA A 15 -14.52 -21.68 56.46
N ALA A 16 -13.50 -21.48 57.29
CA ALA A 16 -12.13 -21.27 56.84
C ALA A 16 -11.59 -22.47 56.05
N TYR A 17 -11.87 -23.70 56.52
CA TYR A 17 -11.48 -24.92 55.83
C TYR A 17 -12.18 -25.10 54.48
N LEU A 18 -13.48 -24.77 54.39
CA LEU A 18 -14.23 -24.81 53.14
C LEU A 18 -13.77 -23.73 52.16
N ALA A 19 -13.50 -22.51 52.62
CA ALA A 19 -12.97 -21.43 51.79
C ALA A 19 -11.61 -21.82 51.19
N MET A 20 -10.73 -22.43 51.98
CA MET A 20 -9.42 -22.89 51.53
C MET A 20 -9.53 -23.98 50.45
N ARG A 21 -10.56 -24.84 50.52
CA ARG A 21 -10.85 -25.81 49.46
C ARG A 21 -11.38 -25.18 48.17
N GLN A 22 -12.10 -24.06 48.25
CA GLN A 22 -12.67 -23.38 47.08
C GLN A 22 -11.64 -22.56 46.31
N ILE A 23 -10.61 -22.04 46.96
CA ILE A 23 -9.54 -21.23 46.34
C ILE A 23 -8.83 -22.00 45.21
N GLY A 24 -8.61 -23.30 45.38
CA GLY A 24 -7.96 -24.12 44.34
C GLY A 24 -8.78 -24.32 43.06
N ALA A 25 -10.10 -24.13 43.10
CA ALA A 25 -10.96 -24.26 41.92
C ALA A 25 -11.01 -22.98 41.06
N LEU A 26 -10.85 -21.80 41.68
CA LEU A 26 -10.77 -20.51 40.99
C LEU A 26 -9.44 -20.34 40.24
N ASP A 27 -8.35 -20.83 40.86
CA ASP A 27 -7.01 -20.71 40.31
C ASP A 27 -6.87 -21.41 38.94
N ARG A 28 -7.51 -22.57 38.79
CA ARG A 28 -7.55 -23.31 37.53
C ARG A 28 -8.19 -22.49 36.39
N ARG A 29 -9.31 -21.82 36.65
CA ARG A 29 -10.00 -20.99 35.64
C ARG A 29 -9.17 -19.78 35.23
N LEU A 30 -8.46 -19.18 36.19
CA LEU A 30 -7.63 -18.01 35.93
C LEU A 30 -6.40 -18.40 35.08
N SER A 31 -5.79 -19.55 35.39
CA SER A 31 -4.69 -20.10 34.60
C SER A 31 -5.10 -20.43 33.15
N GLU A 32 -6.31 -20.97 32.96
CA GLU A 32 -6.84 -21.34 31.65
C GLU A 32 -7.12 -20.10 30.78
N VAL A 33 -7.68 -19.04 31.36
CA VAL A 33 -7.89 -17.76 30.65
C VAL A 33 -6.56 -17.09 30.31
N ASN A 34 -5.58 -17.09 31.22
CA ASN A 34 -4.29 -16.47 30.98
C ASN A 34 -3.49 -17.18 29.87
N ASN A 35 -3.54 -18.52 29.86
CA ASN A 35 -2.96 -19.31 28.79
C ASN A 35 -3.66 -19.04 27.45
N GLY A 36 -4.99 -18.94 27.44
CA GLY A 36 -5.76 -18.56 26.25
C GLY A 36 -5.39 -17.18 25.70
N LEU A 37 -5.17 -16.16 26.55
CA LEU A 37 -4.72 -14.83 26.12
C LEU A 37 -3.34 -14.87 25.47
N THR A 38 -2.44 -15.72 25.98
CA THR A 38 -1.09 -15.88 25.43
C THR A 38 -1.14 -16.54 24.06
N GLU A 39 -1.99 -17.56 23.90
CA GLU A 39 -2.20 -18.25 22.62
C GLU A 39 -2.83 -17.32 21.57
N LEU A 40 -3.85 -16.54 21.95
CA LEU A 40 -4.47 -15.50 21.10
C LEU A 40 -3.47 -14.47 20.60
N ARG A 41 -2.58 -13.96 21.48
CA ARG A 41 -1.51 -13.03 21.08
C ARG A 41 -0.59 -13.66 20.05
N SER A 42 -0.12 -14.87 20.29
CA SER A 42 0.76 -15.58 19.36
C SER A 42 0.09 -15.87 18.00
N ALA A 43 -1.23 -16.08 17.98
CA ALA A 43 -1.99 -16.26 16.75
C ALA A 43 -2.13 -14.93 15.97
N MET A 44 -2.35 -13.82 16.67
CA MET A 44 -2.40 -12.49 16.05
C MET A 44 -1.06 -12.10 15.42
N ASP A 45 0.05 -12.40 16.09
CA ASP A 45 1.40 -12.14 15.54
C ASP A 45 1.63 -12.91 14.23
N LYS A 46 1.21 -14.17 14.15
CA LYS A 46 1.27 -14.98 12.91
C LYS A 46 0.41 -14.41 11.79
N VAL A 47 -0.78 -13.88 12.11
CA VAL A 47 -1.66 -13.25 11.10
C VAL A 47 -1.05 -11.93 10.62
N ARG A 48 -0.45 -11.16 11.53
CA ARG A 48 0.24 -9.91 11.21
C ARG A 48 1.42 -10.16 10.26
N GLU A 49 2.27 -11.12 10.57
CA GLU A 49 3.43 -11.49 9.73
C GLU A 49 2.98 -11.86 8.31
N ARG A 50 1.94 -12.70 8.17
CA ARG A 50 1.35 -13.04 6.85
C ARG A 50 0.78 -11.84 6.11
N SER A 51 0.20 -10.87 6.84
CA SER A 51 -0.34 -9.67 6.22
C SER A 51 0.78 -8.75 5.71
N GLU A 52 1.87 -8.63 6.47
CA GLU A 52 3.03 -7.83 6.11
C GLU A 52 3.73 -8.42 4.89
N GLU A 53 3.90 -9.75 4.83
CA GLU A 53 4.42 -10.44 3.64
C GLU A 53 3.57 -10.16 2.39
N ARG A 54 2.24 -10.35 2.48
CA ARG A 54 1.33 -10.08 1.35
C ARG A 54 1.35 -8.62 0.91
N LEU A 55 1.50 -7.67 1.84
CA LEU A 55 1.60 -6.25 1.52
C LEU A 55 2.92 -5.93 0.82
N THR A 56 4.03 -6.55 1.22
CA THR A 56 5.32 -6.37 0.54
C THR A 56 5.29 -6.95 -0.86
N GLU A 57 4.71 -8.14 -1.04
CA GLU A 57 4.53 -8.78 -2.34
C GLU A 57 3.61 -7.93 -3.25
N MET A 58 2.44 -7.51 -2.75
CA MET A 58 1.53 -6.66 -3.50
C MET A 58 2.15 -5.29 -3.82
N ARG A 59 2.99 -4.71 -2.96
CA ARG A 59 3.74 -3.48 -3.28
C ARG A 59 4.79 -3.70 -4.35
N LEU A 60 5.45 -4.85 -4.39
CA LEU A 60 6.40 -5.20 -5.45
C LEU A 60 5.66 -5.42 -6.78
N GLU A 61 4.52 -6.12 -6.74
CA GLU A 61 3.65 -6.25 -7.90
C GLU A 61 3.09 -4.91 -8.36
N LEU A 62 2.68 -4.04 -7.44
CA LEU A 62 2.25 -2.69 -7.77
C LEU A 62 3.41 -1.85 -8.26
N ARG A 63 4.66 -2.02 -7.85
CA ARG A 63 5.79 -1.34 -8.50
C ARG A 63 6.00 -1.88 -9.92
N ARG A 64 5.84 -3.18 -10.11
CA ARG A 64 5.95 -3.85 -11.42
C ARG A 64 4.83 -3.43 -12.38
N LYS A 65 3.59 -3.37 -11.87
CA LYS A 65 2.37 -2.94 -12.58
C LYS A 65 2.17 -1.43 -12.58
N ALA A 66 2.79 -0.69 -11.66
CA ALA A 66 2.86 0.77 -11.73
C ALA A 66 3.76 1.17 -12.89
N GLY A 67 4.67 0.28 -13.29
CA GLY A 67 5.27 0.27 -14.63
C GLY A 67 4.29 -0.02 -15.77
N GLU A 68 2.99 -0.09 -15.50
CA GLU A 68 1.93 -0.46 -16.43
C GLU A 68 0.64 0.38 -16.20
N VAL A 69 0.73 1.58 -15.59
CA VAL A 69 -0.43 2.49 -15.57
C VAL A 69 -0.42 3.34 -16.83
N LEU A 70 -1.29 2.93 -17.75
CA LEU A 70 -1.49 3.48 -19.07
C LEU A 70 -1.86 4.96 -19.01
N PHE A 71 -0.96 5.78 -19.52
CA PHE A 71 -1.26 7.15 -19.92
C PHE A 71 -2.49 7.15 -20.84
N THR A 72 -3.56 7.84 -20.43
CA THR A 72 -4.79 7.99 -21.23
C THR A 72 -4.82 9.32 -21.99
N PRO A 73 -5.29 9.35 -23.25
CA PRO A 73 -5.29 10.56 -24.08
C PRO A 73 -6.13 11.72 -23.51
N THR A 74 -7.11 11.41 -22.67
CA THR A 74 -8.00 12.39 -22.03
C THR A 74 -7.39 13.07 -20.81
N MET A 75 -6.25 12.60 -20.30
CA MET A 75 -5.62 13.26 -19.15
C MET A 75 -4.94 14.56 -19.59
N THR A 76 -4.87 15.52 -18.67
CA THR A 76 -4.14 16.76 -18.88
C THR A 76 -2.63 16.53 -18.81
N ILE A 77 -1.86 17.41 -19.45
CA ILE A 77 -0.40 17.38 -19.38
C ILE A 77 0.09 17.51 -17.93
N LYS A 78 -0.59 18.34 -17.13
CA LYS A 78 -0.30 18.50 -15.70
C LYS A 78 -0.53 17.22 -14.90
N GLU A 79 -1.62 16.50 -15.17
CA GLU A 79 -1.89 15.20 -14.55
C GLU A 79 -0.84 14.17 -14.93
N ALA A 80 -0.44 14.12 -16.21
CA ALA A 80 0.61 13.22 -16.67
C ALA A 80 1.96 13.50 -15.99
N MET A 81 2.35 14.77 -15.84
CA MET A 81 3.56 15.15 -15.11
C MET A 81 3.53 14.81 -13.62
N ALA A 82 2.34 14.78 -13.01
CA ALA A 82 2.17 14.36 -11.62
C ALA A 82 2.32 12.84 -11.43
N VAL A 83 2.05 12.05 -12.47
CA VAL A 83 2.21 10.58 -12.46
C VAL A 83 3.68 10.19 -12.47
N HIS A 84 4.50 10.82 -13.32
CA HIS A 84 5.91 10.47 -13.43
C HIS A 84 6.81 11.66 -13.85
N PRO A 85 7.90 11.97 -13.12
CA PRO A 85 8.73 13.15 -13.38
C PRO A 85 9.41 13.13 -14.77
N ARG A 86 9.70 11.93 -15.30
CA ARG A 86 10.30 11.75 -16.64
C ARG A 86 9.33 11.98 -17.81
N VAL A 87 8.04 12.23 -17.55
CA VAL A 87 7.07 12.62 -18.60
C VAL A 87 7.50 13.92 -19.29
N SER A 88 8.12 14.83 -18.54
CA SER A 88 8.67 16.07 -19.08
C SER A 88 9.76 15.84 -20.14
N GLU A 89 10.57 14.78 -19.99
CA GLU A 89 11.62 14.41 -20.96
C GLU A 89 11.02 13.95 -22.28
N VAL A 90 10.01 13.06 -22.23
CA VAL A 90 9.33 12.60 -23.45
C VAL A 90 8.54 13.72 -24.12
N LEU A 91 7.85 14.58 -23.38
CA LEU A 91 7.19 15.74 -23.99
C LEU A 91 8.19 16.69 -24.67
N ALA A 92 9.41 16.81 -24.14
CA ALA A 92 10.48 17.57 -24.78
C ALA A 92 10.97 16.92 -26.08
N ASP A 93 11.09 15.59 -26.12
CA ASP A 93 11.48 14.84 -27.33
C ASP A 93 10.46 15.01 -28.48
N PHE A 94 9.17 15.10 -28.15
CA PHE A 94 8.09 15.38 -29.11
C PHE A 94 7.91 16.88 -29.39
N GLN A 95 8.85 17.74 -28.96
CA GLN A 95 8.87 19.19 -29.16
C GLN A 95 7.67 19.94 -28.55
N LEU A 96 6.88 19.29 -27.70
CA LEU A 96 5.81 19.93 -26.94
C LEU A 96 6.36 20.89 -25.87
N ALA A 97 7.58 20.63 -25.38
CA ALA A 97 8.22 21.44 -24.33
C ALA A 97 9.44 22.26 -24.79
N SER A 98 9.72 22.36 -26.10
CA SER A 98 10.99 22.93 -26.59
C SER A 98 11.13 24.45 -26.47
N CYS A 99 10.10 25.18 -26.04
CA CYS A 99 10.20 26.61 -25.80
C CYS A 99 9.99 26.90 -24.32
N SER A 100 11.03 27.39 -23.67
CA SER A 100 11.04 27.92 -22.29
C SER A 100 10.05 29.08 -22.04
N ASN A 101 9.19 29.39 -23.01
CA ASN A 101 8.19 30.45 -22.98
C ASN A 101 6.91 30.11 -23.77
N CYS A 102 6.77 28.91 -24.35
CA CYS A 102 5.49 28.44 -24.86
C CYS A 102 4.82 27.69 -23.72
N ALA A 103 3.97 28.40 -22.99
CA ALA A 103 3.01 27.77 -22.11
C ALA A 103 2.07 26.92 -22.98
N VAL A 104 2.47 25.67 -23.25
CA VAL A 104 1.48 24.62 -23.47
C VAL A 104 0.60 24.69 -22.24
N SER A 105 -0.68 24.98 -22.45
CA SER A 105 -1.56 25.30 -21.34
C SER A 105 -1.60 24.08 -20.43
N ASP A 106 -1.29 24.24 -19.14
CA ASP A 106 -1.32 23.15 -18.15
C ASP A 106 -2.71 22.45 -18.08
N VAL A 107 -3.72 23.05 -18.70
CA VAL A 107 -5.10 22.57 -18.83
C VAL A 107 -5.41 21.84 -20.14
N ASP A 108 -4.50 21.81 -21.12
CA ASP A 108 -4.73 21.08 -22.37
C ASP A 108 -4.56 19.57 -22.15
N THR A 109 -5.50 18.80 -22.69
CA THR A 109 -5.41 17.33 -22.72
C THR A 109 -4.28 16.90 -23.65
N ILE A 110 -3.70 15.73 -23.42
CA ILE A 110 -2.66 15.20 -24.31
C ILE A 110 -3.18 15.08 -25.74
N GLU A 111 -4.43 14.65 -25.92
CA GLU A 111 -5.12 14.62 -27.21
C GLU A 111 -5.24 16.00 -27.86
N GLY A 112 -5.71 17.01 -27.11
CA GLY A 112 -5.89 18.38 -27.62
C GLY A 112 -4.58 19.03 -28.02
N ALA A 113 -3.51 18.81 -27.24
CA ALA A 113 -2.17 19.25 -27.59
C ALA A 113 -1.64 18.53 -28.82
N CYS A 114 -1.77 17.20 -28.90
CA CYS A 114 -1.32 16.44 -30.09
C CYS A 114 -2.03 16.90 -31.37
N GLN A 115 -3.33 17.16 -31.29
CA GLN A 115 -4.11 17.66 -32.42
C GLN A 115 -3.70 19.07 -32.84
N SER A 116 -3.42 19.95 -31.87
CA SER A 116 -3.03 21.34 -32.13
C SER A 116 -1.62 21.46 -32.71
N TYR A 117 -0.70 20.59 -32.29
CA TYR A 117 0.70 20.59 -32.73
C TYR A 117 1.01 19.59 -33.85
N GLY A 118 0.00 18.83 -34.33
CA GLY A 118 0.17 17.86 -35.42
C GLY A 118 1.06 16.67 -35.04
N ILE A 119 1.04 16.28 -33.77
CA ILE A 119 1.87 15.20 -33.22
C ILE A 119 1.11 13.88 -33.28
N ASP A 120 1.83 12.80 -33.55
CA ASP A 120 1.29 11.45 -33.58
C ASP A 120 0.94 10.97 -32.15
N GLN A 121 -0.31 11.23 -31.76
CA GLN A 121 -0.91 10.85 -30.48
C GLN A 121 -0.61 9.40 -30.05
N PRO A 122 -0.76 8.36 -30.91
CA PRO A 122 -0.42 7.00 -30.52
C PRO A 122 1.08 6.79 -30.27
N ALA A 123 1.96 7.48 -30.98
CA ALA A 123 3.41 7.39 -30.75
C ALA A 123 3.82 8.06 -29.43
N LEU A 124 3.20 9.19 -29.08
CA LEU A 124 3.43 9.84 -27.79
C LEU A 124 2.95 8.97 -26.63
N LEU A 125 1.74 8.42 -26.71
CA LEU A 125 1.23 7.50 -25.69
C LEU A 125 2.09 6.25 -25.55
N ALA A 126 2.58 5.69 -26.66
CA ALA A 126 3.52 4.57 -26.63
C ALA A 126 4.84 4.93 -25.94
N ALA A 127 5.42 6.11 -26.22
CA ALA A 127 6.63 6.59 -25.57
C ALA A 127 6.44 6.83 -24.07
N LEU A 128 5.31 7.42 -23.67
CA LEU A 128 4.95 7.63 -22.27
C LEU A 128 4.76 6.29 -21.54
N ASN A 129 4.04 5.34 -22.13
CA ASN A 129 3.86 4.00 -21.56
C ASN A 129 5.19 3.22 -21.48
N ASN A 130 6.12 3.44 -22.41
CA ASN A 130 7.46 2.86 -22.37
C ASN A 130 8.33 3.44 -21.24
N LEU A 131 8.17 4.72 -20.86
CA LEU A 131 8.88 5.28 -19.70
C LEU A 131 8.50 4.56 -18.41
N VAL A 132 7.23 4.19 -18.31
CA VAL A 132 6.66 3.59 -17.12
C VAL A 132 7.05 2.10 -17.05
N GLY A 133 7.07 1.39 -18.18
CA GLY A 133 7.51 -0.02 -18.23
C GLY A 133 9.03 -0.27 -18.15
N GLY A 134 9.86 0.77 -18.14
CA GLY A 134 11.30 0.66 -18.47
C GLY A 134 12.28 1.30 -17.50
N ASP A 135 11.94 1.49 -16.21
CA ASP A 135 12.89 2.06 -15.22
C ASP A 135 13.89 1.01 -14.69
N GLY A 136 14.55 0.34 -15.63
CA GLY A 136 15.54 -0.70 -15.41
C GLY A 136 16.14 -1.17 -16.73
N ASP A 137 16.98 -0.32 -17.32
CA ASP A 137 17.88 -0.55 -18.47
C ASP A 137 17.52 0.17 -19.79
N MET A 138 18.53 0.77 -20.40
CA MET A 138 18.51 1.96 -21.25
C MET A 138 18.47 1.63 -22.77
N LYS A 139 17.82 2.47 -23.59
CA LYS A 139 18.25 2.68 -25.00
C LYS A 139 17.85 4.06 -25.50
N PRO A 140 18.76 4.87 -26.07
CA PRO A 140 18.38 6.11 -26.72
C PRO A 140 17.52 5.76 -27.93
N LEU A 141 16.27 6.22 -27.93
CA LEU A 141 15.47 6.25 -29.14
C LEU A 141 16.16 7.25 -30.08
N ASP A 142 16.81 6.72 -31.11
CA ASP A 142 17.31 7.53 -32.22
C ASP A 142 16.12 8.10 -33.00
N VAL A 143 15.63 9.27 -32.56
CA VAL A 143 14.55 10.01 -33.22
C VAL A 143 15.04 10.65 -34.54
N SER A 144 16.33 10.51 -34.92
CA SER A 144 16.88 11.15 -36.14
C SER A 144 16.63 10.40 -37.45
N ARG A 145 15.77 9.36 -37.50
CA ARG A 145 15.54 8.57 -38.73
C ARG A 145 14.11 8.46 -39.27
N ARG A 146 13.19 9.35 -38.91
CA ARG A 146 11.93 9.51 -39.66
C ARG A 146 11.75 10.90 -40.27
N ARG A 147 12.77 11.33 -41.03
CA ARG A 147 12.47 12.06 -42.27
C ARG A 147 12.45 11.05 -43.40
N LEU A 148 11.28 10.64 -43.89
CA LEU A 148 11.12 10.18 -45.26
C LEU A 148 9.64 10.16 -45.66
N ASN A 149 9.35 11.07 -46.58
CA ASN A 149 8.34 11.05 -47.64
C ASN A 149 6.88 10.80 -47.25
N ILE A 150 6.10 11.89 -47.22
CA ILE A 150 5.20 12.32 -48.31
C ILE A 150 4.93 13.81 -48.16
#